data_AF-A0A0M2SKP6-F1
#
_entry.id   AF-A0A0M2SKP6-F1
#
_cell.length_a   1.000
_cell.length_b   1.000
_cell.length_c   1.000
_cell.angle_alpha   90.00
_cell.angle_beta   90.00
_cell.angle_gamma   90.00
#
_symmetry.space_group_name_H-M   'P 1'
#
loop_
_entity.id
_entity.type
_entity.pdbx_description
1 polymer ?
#
loop_
_entity_poly.entity_id
_entity_poly.type
_entity_poly.pdbx_seq_one_letter_code
_entity_poly.pdbx_strand_id
1 'polypeptide(L)'
;MKNQWINLFAGTLRVKVTGKGIERFLNQLTRSGILIWNVKRHGTEAVTFQINVQDAKKLRVPARSSQCKIRFIERAGGPFFLRRIWTNSGFLVGAAAFLIILMFLSNMVWGIEIRGASPAIEHQIRKELADMGVKHGSLQFTIKNVDLLQRDLTDKVKEITWVGVELRGTTYHFQVVEKEEPEKQQAYTPQHLVAAKKATIVKMFVEEGESMRSEE
;
A
#
# COMPACT_ATOMS: atom_id res chain seq x y z
N MET A 1 -10.35 -31.62 25.90
CA MET A 1 -9.24 -31.31 24.97
C MET A 1 -8.71 -29.94 25.34
N LYS A 2 -7.57 -29.84 26.05
CA LYS A 2 -7.04 -28.56 26.54
C LYS A 2 -5.96 -28.04 25.58
N ASN A 3 -6.20 -26.83 25.10
CA ASN A 3 -5.56 -26.10 24.01
C ASN A 3 -4.01 -26.20 23.98
N GLN A 4 -3.47 -26.95 23.02
CA GLN A 4 -2.03 -26.96 22.70
C GLN A 4 -1.50 -25.57 22.25
N TRP A 5 -2.39 -24.66 21.87
CA TRP A 5 -2.07 -23.32 21.38
C TRP A 5 -1.55 -22.41 22.50
N ILE A 6 -1.99 -22.61 23.75
CA ILE A 6 -1.53 -21.82 24.91
C ILE A 6 -0.09 -22.20 25.29
N ASN A 7 0.29 -23.47 25.10
CA ASN A 7 1.65 -23.94 25.38
C ASN A 7 2.68 -23.40 24.36
N LEU A 8 2.24 -23.01 23.16
CA LEU A 8 3.12 -22.43 22.14
C LEU A 8 3.62 -21.03 22.57
N PHE A 9 2.74 -20.23 23.17
CA PHE A 9 3.07 -18.89 23.68
C PHE A 9 3.81 -18.93 25.04
N ALA A 10 3.46 -19.88 25.93
CA ALA A 10 4.06 -19.96 27.26
C ALA A 10 5.52 -20.48 27.26
N GLY A 11 5.96 -21.08 26.16
CA GLY A 11 7.28 -21.68 26.02
C GLY A 11 7.44 -23.00 26.77
N THR A 12 8.28 -23.87 26.23
CA THR A 12 8.44 -25.26 26.69
C THR A 12 9.85 -25.50 27.23
N LEU A 13 9.96 -26.35 28.25
CA LEU A 13 11.24 -26.81 28.78
C LEU A 13 11.30 -28.33 28.64
N ARG A 14 12.40 -28.83 28.09
CA ARG A 14 12.70 -30.26 28.11
C ARG A 14 13.55 -30.58 29.34
N VAL A 15 13.00 -31.40 30.21
CA VAL A 15 13.59 -31.78 31.48
C VAL A 15 13.94 -33.25 31.45
N LYS A 16 15.16 -33.58 31.85
CA LYS A 16 15.60 -34.95 32.12
C LYS A 16 15.65 -35.17 33.62
N VAL A 17 15.05 -36.26 34.06
CA VAL A 17 15.06 -36.68 35.46
C VAL A 17 15.74 -38.03 35.54
N THR A 18 16.68 -38.16 36.47
CA THR A 18 17.44 -39.39 36.72
C THR A 18 17.35 -39.78 38.19
N GLY A 19 17.05 -41.04 38.50
CA GLY A 19 17.04 -41.55 39.87
C GLY A 19 16.02 -42.66 40.12
N LYS A 20 15.88 -43.07 41.39
CA LYS A 20 14.95 -44.13 41.81
C LYS A 20 13.55 -43.56 42.07
N GLY A 21 12.50 -44.24 41.60
CA GLY A 21 11.11 -43.87 41.85
C GLY A 21 10.53 -42.78 40.94
N ILE A 22 10.93 -42.75 39.66
CA ILE A 22 10.50 -41.72 38.69
C ILE A 22 8.98 -41.69 38.49
N GLU A 23 8.30 -42.83 38.57
CA GLU A 23 6.85 -42.90 38.40
C GLU A 23 6.12 -42.15 39.53
N ARG A 24 6.61 -42.27 40.77
CA ARG A 24 6.08 -41.50 41.90
C ARG A 24 6.30 -40.00 41.71
N PHE A 25 7.46 -39.64 41.17
CA PHE A 25 7.80 -38.24 40.87
C PHE A 25 6.88 -37.66 39.78
N LEU A 26 6.65 -38.38 38.68
CA LEU A 26 5.73 -37.96 37.60
C LEU A 26 4.28 -37.83 38.11
N ASN A 27 3.84 -38.75 38.97
CA ASN A 27 2.53 -38.70 39.60
C ASN A 27 2.39 -37.48 40.52
N GLN A 28 3.43 -37.14 41.28
CA GLN A 28 3.45 -35.96 42.12
C GLN A 28 3.38 -34.66 41.30
N LEU A 29 4.08 -34.60 40.17
CA LEU A 29 4.02 -33.45 39.25
C LEU A 29 2.63 -33.28 38.64
N THR A 30 1.98 -34.38 38.25
CA THR A 30 0.63 -34.34 37.70
C THR A 30 -0.38 -33.89 38.77
N ARG A 31 -0.22 -34.35 40.02
CA ARG A 31 -1.05 -33.94 41.17
C ARG A 31 -0.85 -32.48 41.56
N SER A 32 0.33 -31.91 41.35
CA SER A 32 0.57 -30.48 41.58
C SER A 32 0.09 -29.57 40.43
N GLY A 33 -0.66 -30.14 39.48
CA GLY A 33 -1.26 -29.41 38.36
C GLY A 33 -0.28 -29.06 37.25
N ILE A 34 0.91 -29.69 37.21
CA ILE A 34 1.89 -29.46 36.14
C ILE A 34 1.50 -30.33 34.94
N LEU A 35 1.28 -29.69 33.80
CA LEU A 35 1.05 -30.38 32.54
C LEU A 35 2.37 -30.95 32.02
N ILE A 36 2.39 -32.26 31.79
CA ILE A 36 3.55 -32.99 31.26
C ILE A 36 3.14 -33.59 29.91
N TRP A 37 4.01 -33.45 28.91
CA TRP A 37 3.82 -34.08 27.61
C TRP A 37 5.14 -34.61 27.05
N ASN A 38 5.04 -35.42 26.00
CA ASN A 38 6.19 -36.00 25.29
C ASN A 38 7.18 -36.71 26.24
N VAL A 39 6.63 -37.61 27.07
CA VAL A 39 7.40 -38.40 28.02
C VAL A 39 8.13 -39.50 27.27
N LYS A 40 9.46 -39.50 27.33
CA LYS A 40 10.33 -40.53 26.75
C LYS A 40 11.15 -41.17 27.86
N ARG A 41 11.00 -42.49 28.04
CA ARG A 41 11.81 -43.25 28.98
C ARG A 41 13.17 -43.58 28.33
N HIS A 42 14.24 -43.39 29.07
CA HIS A 42 15.60 -43.73 28.67
C HIS A 42 16.19 -44.72 29.68
N GLY A 43 15.80 -45.99 29.56
CA GLY A 43 16.17 -47.05 30.50
C GLY A 43 15.31 -47.07 31.78
N THR A 44 15.84 -47.69 32.83
CA THR A 44 15.15 -47.90 34.13
C THR A 44 15.24 -46.70 35.06
N GLU A 45 16.29 -45.90 34.95
CA GLU A 45 16.58 -44.81 35.90
C GLU A 45 16.57 -43.41 35.27
N ALA A 46 16.14 -43.26 34.01
CA ALA A 46 16.04 -41.93 33.39
C ALA A 46 14.76 -41.74 32.56
N VAL A 47 14.16 -40.56 32.68
CA VAL A 47 13.01 -40.12 31.87
C VAL A 47 13.20 -38.68 31.43
N THR A 48 12.85 -38.41 30.18
CA THR A 48 12.79 -37.05 29.62
C THR A 48 11.34 -36.70 29.40
N PHE A 49 10.94 -35.48 29.75
CA PHE A 49 9.59 -34.98 29.49
C PHE A 49 9.61 -33.46 29.24
N GLN A 50 8.50 -32.95 28.73
CA GLN A 50 8.32 -31.52 28.47
C GLN A 50 7.27 -30.91 29.39
N ILE A 51 7.51 -29.66 29.79
CA ILE A 51 6.65 -28.85 30.66
C ILE A 51 6.62 -27.39 30.18
N ASN A 52 5.69 -26.61 30.72
CA ASN A 52 5.64 -25.16 30.49
C ASN A 52 6.75 -24.44 31.26
N VAL A 53 7.31 -23.36 30.69
CA VAL A 53 8.34 -22.52 31.33
C VAL A 53 7.84 -21.91 32.65
N GLN A 54 6.56 -21.54 32.72
CA GLN A 54 5.95 -20.96 33.92
C GLN A 54 5.97 -21.93 35.12
N ASP A 55 5.82 -23.23 34.85
CA ASP A 55 5.79 -24.27 35.88
C ASP A 55 7.20 -24.72 36.30
N ALA A 56 8.26 -24.25 35.65
CA ALA A 56 9.64 -24.61 35.96
C ALA A 56 10.00 -24.39 37.43
N LYS A 57 9.51 -23.29 38.02
CA LYS A 57 9.75 -22.95 39.44
C LYS A 57 9.10 -23.97 40.38
N LYS A 58 7.97 -24.56 39.97
CA LYS A 58 7.22 -25.55 40.76
C LYS A 58 7.92 -26.91 40.81
N LEU A 59 8.87 -27.22 39.91
CA LEU A 59 9.64 -28.47 39.97
C LEU A 59 10.59 -28.55 41.16
N ARG A 60 10.99 -27.40 41.73
CA ARG A 60 11.98 -27.37 42.82
C ARG A 60 11.48 -28.06 44.09
N VAL A 61 10.19 -28.00 44.38
CA VAL A 61 9.59 -28.61 45.58
C VAL A 61 9.52 -30.15 45.45
N PRO A 62 8.91 -30.73 44.41
CA PRO A 62 8.93 -32.18 44.19
C PRO A 62 10.34 -32.75 44.06
N ALA A 63 11.28 -32.00 43.44
CA ALA A 63 12.67 -32.42 43.29
C ALA A 63 13.32 -32.69 44.65
N ARG A 64 13.11 -31.80 45.62
CA ARG A 64 13.70 -31.88 46.97
C ARG A 64 13.09 -32.99 47.80
N SER A 65 11.80 -33.29 47.62
CA SER A 65 11.14 -34.41 48.30
C SER A 65 11.46 -35.78 47.69
N SER A 66 12.04 -35.81 46.49
CA SER A 66 12.37 -37.02 45.75
C SER A 66 13.87 -37.29 45.75
N GLN A 67 14.28 -38.56 45.64
CA GLN A 67 15.69 -38.94 45.39
C GLN A 67 16.09 -38.79 43.91
N CYS A 68 15.40 -37.91 43.16
CA CYS A 68 15.60 -37.74 41.73
C CYS A 68 16.42 -36.48 41.43
N LYS A 69 17.41 -36.60 40.54
CA LYS A 69 18.19 -35.48 40.00
C LYS A 69 17.51 -34.92 38.77
N ILE A 70 17.36 -33.60 38.71
CA ILE A 70 16.73 -32.90 37.60
C ILE A 70 17.80 -32.15 36.78
N ARG A 71 17.79 -32.36 35.47
CA ARG A 71 18.64 -31.65 34.50
C ARG A 71 17.77 -31.01 33.43
N PHE A 72 17.91 -29.71 33.22
CA PHE A 72 17.30 -29.01 32.09
C PHE A 72 18.15 -29.25 30.85
N ILE A 73 17.61 -29.92 29.82
CA ILE A 73 18.34 -30.21 28.58
C ILE A 73 18.18 -29.05 27.60
N GLU A 74 16.95 -28.66 27.32
CA GLU A 74 16.63 -27.66 26.31
C GLU A 74 15.60 -26.67 26.84
N ARG A 75 15.83 -25.40 26.50
CA ARG A 75 14.89 -24.30 26.76
C ARG A 75 14.39 -23.81 25.40
N ALA A 76 13.14 -24.10 25.07
CA ALA A 76 12.60 -23.85 23.74
C ALA A 76 11.22 -23.19 23.83
N GLY A 77 11.07 -21.95 23.32
CA GLY A 77 9.76 -21.30 23.26
C GLY A 77 9.80 -19.79 23.04
N GLY A 78 8.61 -19.19 22.97
CA GLY A 78 8.35 -17.76 22.77
C GLY A 78 9.29 -16.82 23.52
N PRO A 79 9.46 -16.91 24.86
CA PRO A 79 10.30 -15.97 25.60
C PRO A 79 11.81 -16.06 25.30
N PHE A 80 12.30 -17.22 24.82
CA PHE A 80 13.70 -17.35 24.38
C PHE A 80 13.90 -16.83 22.95
N PHE A 81 12.89 -16.98 22.08
CA PHE A 81 12.89 -16.40 20.73
C PHE A 81 12.74 -14.87 20.78
N LEU A 82 11.84 -14.35 21.61
CA LEU A 82 11.65 -12.91 21.81
C LEU A 82 12.90 -12.25 22.39
N ARG A 83 13.59 -12.91 23.35
CA ARG A 83 14.86 -12.44 23.87
C ARG A 83 15.94 -12.40 22.79
N ARG A 84 15.97 -13.40 21.89
CA ARG A 84 16.90 -13.44 20.74
C ARG A 84 16.63 -12.32 19.73
N ILE A 85 15.36 -12.02 19.47
CA ILE A 85 14.93 -10.87 18.64
C ILE A 85 15.30 -9.55 19.31
N TRP A 86 15.10 -9.40 20.62
CA TRP A 86 15.47 -8.18 21.35
C TRP A 86 16.98 -7.96 21.43
N THR A 87 17.77 -9.02 21.65
CA THR A 87 19.25 -8.92 21.61
C THR A 87 19.79 -8.65 20.22
N ASN A 88 19.03 -8.96 19.17
CA ASN A 88 19.38 -8.62 17.79
C ASN A 88 18.50 -7.46 17.31
N SER A 89 18.68 -6.30 17.96
CA SER A 89 17.92 -5.07 17.66
C SER A 89 18.00 -4.67 16.18
N GLY A 90 19.04 -5.11 15.46
CA GLY A 90 19.15 -4.93 14.01
C GLY A 90 18.00 -5.55 13.21
N PHE A 91 17.43 -6.67 13.65
CA PHE A 91 16.28 -7.27 12.96
C PHE A 91 15.00 -6.44 13.13
N LEU A 92 14.75 -5.94 14.34
CA LEU A 92 13.60 -5.05 14.60
C LEU A 92 13.75 -3.72 13.87
N VAL A 93 14.95 -3.12 13.89
CA VAL A 93 15.25 -1.88 13.16
C VAL A 93 15.10 -2.11 11.66
N GLY A 94 15.63 -3.22 11.13
CA GLY A 94 15.47 -3.57 9.70
C GLY A 94 14.02 -3.79 9.30
N ALA A 95 13.23 -4.49 10.12
CA ALA A 95 11.81 -4.70 9.87
C ALA A 95 11.02 -3.37 9.91
N ALA A 96 11.30 -2.49 10.88
CA ALA A 96 10.69 -1.18 10.97
C ALA A 96 11.08 -0.29 9.77
N ALA A 97 12.37 -0.26 9.42
CA ALA A 97 12.87 0.48 8.26
C ALA A 97 12.26 -0.04 6.95
N PHE A 98 12.15 -1.36 6.79
CA PHE A 98 11.49 -1.97 5.64
C PHE A 98 10.03 -1.51 5.53
N LEU A 99 9.29 -1.48 6.64
CA LEU A 99 7.90 -1.04 6.65
C LEU A 99 7.77 0.45 6.32
N ILE A 100 8.67 1.29 6.85
CA ILE A 100 8.73 2.72 6.52
C ILE A 100 9.03 2.93 5.04
N ILE A 101 10.01 2.22 4.49
CA ILE A 101 10.38 2.29 3.07
C ILE A 101 9.19 1.82 2.21
N LEU A 102 8.53 0.73 2.59
CA LEU A 102 7.37 0.22 1.86
C LEU A 102 6.21 1.21 1.88
N MET A 103 5.93 1.84 3.01
CA MET A 103 4.93 2.91 3.10
C MET A 103 5.32 4.12 2.25
N PHE A 104 6.60 4.51 2.25
CA PHE A 104 7.10 5.61 1.44
C PHE A 104 6.94 5.33 -0.05
N LEU A 105 7.40 4.16 -0.54
CA LEU A 105 7.28 3.77 -1.95
C LEU A 105 5.83 3.57 -2.38
N SER A 106 4.97 3.07 -1.48
CA SER A 106 3.54 2.86 -1.77
C SER A 106 2.75 4.17 -1.90
N ASN A 107 3.25 5.27 -1.31
CA ASN A 107 2.63 6.59 -1.41
C ASN A 107 3.34 7.50 -2.42
N MET A 108 4.27 6.97 -3.20
CA MET A 108 4.99 7.72 -4.23
C MET A 108 4.29 7.60 -5.59
N VAL A 109 4.29 8.69 -6.36
CA VAL A 109 3.75 8.72 -7.72
C VAL A 109 4.75 8.11 -8.69
N TRP A 110 4.41 6.95 -9.24
CA TRP A 110 5.27 6.23 -10.19
C TRP A 110 4.91 6.48 -11.65
N GLY A 111 3.69 6.94 -11.93
CA GLY A 111 3.23 7.17 -13.29
C GLY A 111 2.23 8.30 -13.40
N ILE A 112 2.29 8.99 -14.53
CA ILE A 112 1.32 10.00 -14.95
C ILE A 112 0.90 9.62 -16.37
N GLU A 113 -0.33 9.14 -16.52
CA GLU A 113 -0.94 8.82 -17.81
C GLU A 113 -1.92 9.91 -18.21
N ILE A 114 -1.78 10.47 -19.40
CA ILE A 114 -2.71 11.47 -19.95
C ILE A 114 -3.35 10.87 -21.19
N ARG A 115 -4.67 10.87 -21.27
CA ARG A 115 -5.47 10.33 -22.38
C ARG A 115 -6.42 11.40 -22.92
N GLY A 116 -6.63 11.37 -24.23
CA GLY A 116 -7.56 12.31 -24.90
C GLY A 116 -7.00 13.71 -25.15
N ALA A 117 -5.68 13.89 -25.02
CA ALA A 117 -5.00 15.12 -25.39
C ALA A 117 -4.12 14.90 -26.63
N SER A 118 -4.06 15.90 -27.49
CA SER A 118 -3.08 16.04 -28.57
C SER A 118 -1.67 16.22 -27.98
N PRO A 119 -0.59 15.89 -28.73
CA PRO A 119 0.77 15.95 -28.22
C PRO A 119 1.18 17.33 -27.67
N ALA A 120 0.66 18.41 -28.25
CA ALA A 120 0.92 19.77 -27.80
C ALA A 120 0.27 20.05 -26.43
N ILE A 121 -1.01 19.70 -26.28
CA ILE A 121 -1.76 19.89 -25.03
C ILE A 121 -1.25 18.95 -23.93
N GLU A 122 -0.88 17.71 -24.27
CA GLU A 122 -0.27 16.79 -23.31
C GLU A 122 1.01 17.38 -22.69
N HIS A 123 1.87 17.97 -23.53
CA HIS A 123 3.10 18.62 -23.04
C HIS A 123 2.79 19.80 -22.12
N GLN A 124 1.80 20.61 -22.46
CA GLN A 124 1.36 21.75 -21.63
C GLN A 124 0.81 21.27 -20.29
N ILE A 125 -0.05 20.25 -20.28
CA ILE A 125 -0.59 19.64 -19.06
C ILE A 125 0.54 19.07 -18.19
N ARG A 126 1.50 18.35 -18.78
CA ARG A 126 2.66 17.83 -18.04
C ARG A 126 3.46 18.95 -17.37
N LYS A 127 3.62 20.08 -18.05
CA LYS A 127 4.32 21.25 -17.49
C LYS A 127 3.55 21.83 -16.30
N GLU A 128 2.24 22.00 -16.42
CA GLU A 128 1.45 22.54 -15.30
C GLU A 128 1.37 21.57 -14.12
N LEU A 129 1.27 20.27 -14.39
CA LEU A 129 1.38 19.23 -13.36
C LEU A 129 2.72 19.30 -12.62
N ALA A 130 3.81 19.48 -13.36
CA ALA A 130 5.13 19.65 -12.79
C ALA A 130 5.20 20.90 -11.89
N ASP A 131 4.62 22.02 -12.30
CA ASP A 131 4.61 23.25 -11.50
C ASP A 131 3.70 23.14 -10.27
N MET A 132 2.67 22.30 -10.33
CA MET A 132 1.82 21.95 -9.18
C MET A 132 2.44 20.90 -8.24
N GLY A 133 3.62 20.38 -8.56
CA GLY A 133 4.32 19.37 -7.75
C GLY A 133 3.93 17.93 -8.05
N VAL A 134 3.06 17.69 -9.04
CA VAL A 134 2.72 16.34 -9.53
C VAL A 134 3.78 15.91 -10.53
N LYS A 135 4.84 15.28 -10.02
CA LYS A 135 5.94 14.73 -10.80
C LYS A 135 6.15 13.26 -10.50
N HIS A 136 6.83 12.56 -11.39
CA HIS A 136 7.37 11.24 -11.07
C HIS A 136 8.27 11.33 -9.82
N GLY A 137 8.00 10.48 -8.83
CA GLY A 137 8.69 10.49 -7.53
C GLY A 137 8.10 11.44 -6.49
N SER A 138 7.05 12.20 -6.80
CA SER A 138 6.37 13.03 -5.80
C SER A 138 5.57 12.18 -4.81
N LEU A 139 5.48 12.62 -3.55
CA LEU A 139 4.66 11.97 -2.55
C LEU A 139 3.21 12.42 -2.69
N GLN A 140 2.29 11.47 -2.67
CA GLN A 140 0.85 11.73 -2.78
C GLN A 140 0.34 12.68 -1.67
N PHE A 141 0.95 12.64 -0.48
CA PHE A 141 0.61 13.54 0.64
C PHE A 141 0.96 15.01 0.39
N THR A 142 1.91 15.31 -0.50
CA THR A 142 2.30 16.68 -0.83
C THR A 142 1.39 17.27 -1.92
N ILE A 143 0.72 16.41 -2.69
CA ILE A 143 -0.15 16.81 -3.79
C ILE A 143 -1.50 17.25 -3.23
N LYS A 144 -2.06 18.32 -3.79
CA LYS A 144 -3.41 18.80 -3.42
C LYS A 144 -4.47 17.74 -3.74
N ASN A 145 -5.62 17.86 -3.10
CA ASN A 145 -6.78 16.99 -3.38
C ASN A 145 -7.09 16.96 -4.89
N VAL A 146 -7.55 15.81 -5.39
CA VAL A 146 -7.89 15.53 -6.79
C VAL A 146 -8.83 16.59 -7.35
N ASP A 147 -9.85 17.00 -6.59
CA ASP A 147 -10.80 18.03 -7.00
C ASP A 147 -10.13 19.39 -7.24
N LEU A 148 -9.16 19.75 -6.40
CA LEU A 148 -8.40 20.99 -6.56
C LEU A 148 -7.48 20.91 -7.76
N LEU A 149 -6.89 19.73 -8.00
CA LEU A 149 -6.04 19.51 -9.16
C LEU A 149 -6.85 19.66 -10.46
N GLN A 150 -8.07 19.11 -10.51
CA GLN A 150 -8.97 19.24 -11.66
C GLN A 150 -9.33 20.69 -11.95
N ARG A 151 -9.65 21.46 -10.91
CA ARG A 151 -9.97 22.89 -11.03
C ARG A 151 -8.76 23.70 -11.48
N ASP A 152 -7.62 23.53 -10.82
CA ASP A 152 -6.38 24.24 -11.16
C ASP A 152 -5.96 23.95 -12.62
N LEU A 153 -6.12 22.72 -13.11
CA LEU A 153 -5.84 22.37 -14.52
C LEU A 153 -6.80 23.02 -15.49
N THR A 154 -8.11 22.98 -15.20
CA THR A 154 -9.15 23.56 -16.06
C THR A 154 -9.01 25.08 -16.15
N ASP A 155 -8.61 25.73 -15.07
CA ASP A 155 -8.43 27.18 -15.02
C ASP A 155 -7.16 27.64 -15.76
N LYS A 156 -6.08 26.84 -15.72
CA LYS A 156 -4.79 27.18 -16.33
C LYS A 156 -4.68 26.83 -17.81
N VAL A 157 -5.26 25.71 -18.23
CA VAL A 157 -5.18 25.24 -19.62
C VAL A 157 -6.48 25.61 -20.33
N LYS A 158 -6.47 26.74 -21.03
CA LYS A 158 -7.70 27.25 -21.68
C LYS A 158 -8.17 26.39 -22.84
N GLU A 159 -7.28 25.60 -23.44
CA GLU A 159 -7.59 24.70 -24.57
C GLU A 159 -8.38 23.44 -24.16
N ILE A 160 -8.55 23.16 -22.85
CA ILE A 160 -9.36 22.01 -22.40
C ILE A 160 -10.77 22.44 -22.00
N THR A 161 -11.75 21.60 -22.32
CA THR A 161 -13.15 21.76 -21.90
C THR A 161 -13.34 21.17 -20.51
N TRP A 162 -12.72 20.01 -20.26
CA TRP A 162 -12.86 19.28 -19.01
C TRP A 162 -11.66 18.34 -18.79
N VAL A 163 -11.32 18.10 -17.53
CA VAL A 163 -10.32 17.12 -17.12
C VAL A 163 -10.81 16.24 -15.98
N GLY A 164 -10.81 14.93 -16.22
CA GLY A 164 -10.98 13.89 -15.21
C GLY A 164 -9.62 13.54 -14.61
N VAL A 165 -9.53 13.48 -13.28
CA VAL A 165 -8.33 13.00 -12.60
C VAL A 165 -8.72 11.81 -11.72
N GLU A 166 -8.05 10.68 -11.93
CA GLU A 166 -8.22 9.48 -11.13
C GLU A 166 -6.87 9.00 -10.62
N LEU A 167 -6.78 8.69 -9.33
CA LEU A 167 -5.63 8.02 -8.76
C LEU A 167 -5.88 6.50 -8.71
N ARG A 168 -5.12 5.73 -9.49
CA ARG A 168 -5.17 4.26 -9.47
C ARG A 168 -3.87 3.70 -8.88
N GLY A 169 -3.92 3.37 -7.59
CA GLY A 169 -2.74 2.91 -6.86
C GLY A 169 -1.70 4.03 -6.74
N THR A 170 -0.60 3.91 -7.49
CA THR A 170 0.50 4.88 -7.52
C THR A 170 0.59 5.68 -8.83
N THR A 171 -0.39 5.52 -9.71
CA THR A 171 -0.42 6.17 -11.03
C THR A 171 -1.61 7.12 -11.11
N TYR A 172 -1.36 8.36 -11.52
CA TYR A 172 -2.41 9.31 -11.84
C TYR A 172 -2.83 9.14 -13.31
N HIS A 173 -4.12 9.02 -13.54
CA HIS A 173 -4.73 8.98 -14.85
C HIS A 173 -5.52 10.26 -15.08
N PHE A 174 -5.19 10.96 -16.17
CA PHE A 174 -5.82 12.19 -16.61
C PHE A 174 -6.62 11.89 -17.87
N GLN A 175 -7.92 12.13 -17.83
CA GLN A 175 -8.81 12.05 -18.99
C GLN A 175 -9.15 13.46 -19.42
N VAL A 176 -8.64 13.86 -20.58
CA VAL A 176 -8.77 15.22 -21.09
C VAL A 176 -9.77 15.24 -22.24
N VAL A 177 -10.61 16.27 -22.26
CA VAL A 177 -11.46 16.62 -23.41
C VAL A 177 -11.04 17.99 -23.89
N GLU A 178 -10.49 18.06 -25.09
CA GLU A 178 -10.06 19.30 -25.71
C GLU A 178 -11.26 20.17 -26.12
N LYS A 179 -11.07 21.47 -26.22
CA LYS A 179 -12.03 22.37 -26.86
C LYS A 179 -11.88 22.25 -28.36
N GLU A 180 -12.98 21.91 -29.02
CA GLU A 180 -13.11 22.13 -30.46
C GLU A 180 -13.43 23.61 -30.67
N GLU A 181 -12.44 24.39 -31.10
CA GLU A 181 -12.73 25.72 -31.63
C GLU A 181 -13.48 25.54 -32.96
N PRO A 182 -14.68 26.13 -33.13
CA PRO A 182 -15.32 26.15 -34.44
C PRO A 182 -14.37 26.84 -35.43
N GLU A 183 -14.24 26.29 -36.64
CA GLU A 183 -13.45 26.93 -37.70
C GLU A 183 -13.87 28.39 -37.78
N LYS A 184 -12.90 29.28 -37.56
CA LYS A 184 -13.15 30.73 -37.67
C LYS A 184 -13.72 30.95 -39.06
N GLN A 185 -15.00 31.34 -39.11
CA GLN A 185 -15.64 31.74 -40.36
C GLN A 185 -14.71 32.75 -41.01
N GLN A 186 -14.33 32.50 -42.26
CA GLN A 186 -13.44 33.39 -42.98
C GLN A 186 -14.04 34.80 -42.88
N ALA A 187 -13.29 35.72 -42.28
CA ALA A 187 -13.70 37.10 -42.20
C ALA A 187 -13.70 37.65 -43.62
N TYR A 188 -14.86 37.67 -44.27
CA TYR A 188 -15.03 38.32 -45.56
C TYR A 188 -14.88 39.82 -45.31
N THR A 189 -13.81 40.38 -45.84
CA THR A 189 -13.71 41.84 -46.01
C THR A 189 -14.75 42.28 -47.04
N PRO A 190 -15.19 43.55 -47.05
CA PRO A 190 -16.07 44.06 -48.10
C PRO A 190 -15.44 43.78 -49.47
N GLN A 191 -16.10 42.94 -50.26
CA GLN A 191 -15.57 42.48 -51.54
C GLN A 191 -16.69 42.39 -52.57
N HIS A 192 -16.34 42.64 -53.83
CA HIS A 192 -17.31 42.64 -54.92
C HIS A 192 -17.71 41.21 -55.27
N LEU A 193 -19.01 40.95 -55.38
CA LEU A 193 -19.55 39.71 -55.93
C LEU A 193 -19.58 39.83 -57.46
N VAL A 194 -18.69 39.09 -58.13
CA VAL A 194 -18.62 39.06 -59.61
C VAL A 194 -19.25 37.78 -60.13
N ALA A 195 -20.20 37.89 -61.06
CA ALA A 195 -20.87 36.75 -61.65
C ALA A 195 -19.93 36.00 -62.61
N ALA A 196 -19.81 34.68 -62.46
CA ALA A 196 -19.02 33.84 -63.37
C ALA A 196 -19.64 33.67 -64.77
N LYS A 197 -20.93 34.01 -64.93
CA LYS A 197 -21.70 33.88 -66.18
C LYS A 197 -22.59 35.09 -66.39
N LYS A 198 -22.90 35.38 -67.66
CA LYS A 198 -23.86 36.43 -68.03
C LYS A 198 -25.27 36.05 -67.53
N ALA A 199 -25.87 36.94 -66.74
CA ALA A 199 -27.22 36.80 -66.22
C ALA A 199 -27.82 38.19 -65.94
N THR A 200 -29.15 38.27 -65.85
CA THR A 200 -29.88 39.50 -65.52
C THR A 200 -30.30 39.47 -64.05
N ILE A 201 -30.00 40.54 -63.31
CA ILE A 201 -30.45 40.70 -61.92
C ILE A 201 -31.94 41.05 -61.93
N VAL A 202 -32.80 40.14 -61.45
CA VAL A 202 -34.26 40.33 -61.40
C VAL A 202 -34.70 41.03 -60.10
N LYS A 203 -34.01 40.77 -58.99
CA LYS A 203 -34.31 41.35 -57.67
C LYS A 203 -33.04 41.37 -56.81
N MET A 204 -32.83 42.45 -56.06
CA MET A 204 -31.78 42.57 -55.06
C MET A 204 -32.43 42.73 -53.68
N PHE A 205 -31.91 42.04 -52.67
CA PHE A 205 -32.32 42.18 -51.27
C PHE A 205 -31.07 42.51 -50.46
N VAL A 206 -31.04 43.71 -49.87
CA VAL A 206 -29.92 44.22 -49.09
C VAL A 206 -30.40 44.37 -47.65
N GLU A 207 -29.82 43.61 -46.72
CA GLU A 207 -30.14 43.72 -45.29
C GLU A 207 -29.46 44.93 -44.65
N GLU A 208 -28.21 45.22 -45.02
CA GLU A 208 -27.43 46.38 -44.54
C GLU A 208 -26.61 46.99 -45.69
N GLY A 209 -26.63 48.33 -45.79
CA GLY A 209 -25.89 49.11 -46.81
C GLY A 209 -26.75 49.68 -47.94
N GLU A 210 -26.10 50.33 -48.92
CA GLU A 210 -26.76 50.94 -50.08
C GLU A 210 -26.54 50.11 -51.36
N SER A 211 -27.61 49.84 -52.11
CA SER A 211 -27.50 49.20 -53.42
C SER A 211 -27.15 50.24 -54.50
N MET A 212 -25.93 50.16 -55.06
CA MET A 212 -25.55 50.95 -56.23
C MET A 212 -25.61 50.09 -57.49
N ARG A 213 -26.38 50.53 -58.49
CA ARG A 213 -26.37 49.97 -59.85
C ARG A 213 -25.60 50.94 -60.76
N SER A 214 -24.44 50.54 -61.24
CA SER A 214 -23.76 51.24 -62.35
C SER A 214 -24.38 50.75 -63.66
N GLU A 215 -25.03 51.63 -64.40
CA GLU A 215 -25.43 51.34 -65.78
C GLU A 215 -24.27 51.75 -66.71
N GLU A 216 -23.68 50.77 -67.38
CA GLU A 216 -22.90 50.96 -68.62
C GLU A 216 -23.67 50.32 -69.78
#